data_AF-A0A1B5KYT5-F1
#
_entry.id   AF-A0A1B5KYT5-F1
#
_cell.length_a   1.000
_cell.length_b   1.000
_cell.length_c   1.000
_cell.angle_alpha   90.00
_cell.angle_beta   90.00
_cell.angle_gamma   90.00
#
_symmetry.space_group_name_H-M   'P 1'
#
loop_
_entity.id
_entity.type
_entity.pdbx_description
1 polymer ?
#
loop_
_entity_poly.entity_id
_entity_poly.type
_entity_poly.pdbx_seq_one_letter_code
_entity_poly.pdbx_strand_id
1 'polypeptide(L)'
;MSQQYAIRYNIRSHTVFKSDEVIRKVASLIDEKKHKVNLGKPDKVILIEIFQLFCGVSVVDGEEWEALKRYNMNALYSLGVTGDEGVGGLKSTDSRTECLTSE
;
A
#
# COMPACT_ATOMS: atom_id res chain seq x y z
N MET A 1 -18.29 -8.23 -15.06
CA MET A 1 -16.92 -7.87 -15.47
C MET A 1 -15.96 -8.30 -14.37
N SER A 2 -14.93 -9.07 -14.72
CA SER A 2 -13.82 -9.41 -13.83
C SER A 2 -12.83 -8.25 -13.82
N GLN A 3 -12.36 -7.86 -12.65
CA GLN A 3 -11.41 -6.75 -12.47
C GLN A 3 -10.23 -7.26 -11.68
N GLN A 4 -9.03 -6.82 -12.06
CA GLN A 4 -7.81 -7.08 -11.33
C GLN A 4 -7.62 -6.03 -10.25
N TYR A 5 -7.21 -6.44 -9.05
CA TYR A 5 -7.05 -5.52 -7.94
C TYR A 5 -5.72 -5.67 -7.22
N ALA A 6 -5.28 -4.60 -6.56
CA ALA A 6 -4.17 -4.61 -5.63
C ALA A 6 -4.61 -4.00 -4.29
N ILE A 7 -4.14 -4.58 -3.20
CA ILE A 7 -4.33 -4.03 -1.86
C ILE A 7 -3.05 -3.30 -1.46
N ARG A 8 -3.19 -2.07 -0.97
CA ARG A 8 -2.10 -1.27 -0.40
C ARG A 8 -2.52 -0.83 0.99
N TYR A 9 -1.66 -1.06 1.97
CA TYR A 9 -1.90 -0.66 3.34
C TYR A 9 -0.87 0.38 3.78
N ASN A 10 -1.29 1.28 4.66
CA ASN A 10 -0.42 2.22 5.35
C ASN A 10 -0.80 2.22 6.83
N ILE A 11 0.09 1.72 7.68
CA ILE A 11 -0.09 1.69 9.13
C ILE A 11 0.84 2.74 9.74
N ARG A 12 0.25 3.73 10.40
CA ARG A 12 1.00 4.80 11.09
C ARG A 12 0.85 4.65 12.60
N SER A 13 1.99 4.50 13.29
CA SER A 13 2.09 4.52 14.75
C SER A 13 1.10 3.58 15.46
N HIS A 14 0.92 2.37 14.93
CA HIS A 14 0.00 1.37 15.49
C HIS A 14 0.67 0.00 15.51
N THR A 15 0.67 -0.68 16.66
CA THR A 15 1.41 -1.93 16.89
C THR A 15 0.53 -3.17 17.03
N VAL A 16 -0.80 -3.02 17.14
CA VAL A 16 -1.72 -4.15 17.36
C VAL A 16 -2.08 -4.87 16.06
N PHE A 17 -2.23 -4.15 14.94
CA PHE A 17 -2.55 -4.73 13.65
C PHE A 17 -1.29 -5.09 12.88
N LYS A 18 -1.19 -6.37 12.49
CA LYS A 18 -0.17 -6.82 11.53
C LYS A 18 -0.70 -6.61 10.11
N SER A 19 0.15 -6.05 9.26
CA SER A 19 -0.12 -5.81 7.84
C SER A 19 -0.73 -7.02 7.13
N ASP A 20 -0.08 -8.16 7.31
CA ASP A 20 -0.45 -9.47 6.83
C ASP A 20 -1.89 -9.90 7.18
N GLU A 21 -2.28 -9.68 8.44
CA GLU A 21 -3.61 -10.05 8.91
C GLU A 21 -4.68 -9.15 8.28
N VAL A 22 -4.37 -7.87 8.12
CA VAL A 22 -5.25 -6.90 7.44
C VAL A 22 -5.43 -7.26 5.97
N ILE A 23 -4.34 -7.53 5.25
CA ILE A 23 -4.37 -7.90 3.83
C ILE A 23 -5.20 -9.17 3.64
N ARG A 24 -4.91 -10.23 4.41
CA ARG A 24 -5.65 -11.50 4.33
C ARG A 24 -7.13 -11.31 4.64
N LYS A 25 -7.44 -10.50 5.66
CA LYS A 25 -8.84 -10.23 6.02
C LYS A 25 -9.58 -9.52 4.90
N VAL A 26 -8.99 -8.49 4.29
CA VAL A 26 -9.63 -7.76 3.19
C VAL A 26 -9.72 -8.62 1.94
N ALA A 27 -8.68 -9.39 1.60
CA ALA A 27 -8.71 -10.33 0.48
C ALA A 27 -9.83 -11.38 0.63
N SER A 28 -10.04 -11.91 1.85
CA SER A 28 -11.09 -12.89 2.12
C SER A 28 -12.53 -12.36 1.96
N LEU A 29 -12.71 -11.04 1.94
CA LEU A 29 -14.01 -10.41 1.71
C LEU A 29 -14.32 -10.22 0.22
N ILE A 30 -13.32 -10.37 -0.64
CA ILE A 30 -13.44 -10.19 -2.09
C ILE A 30 -13.70 -11.56 -2.71
N ASP A 31 -14.67 -11.63 -3.62
CA ASP A 31 -14.96 -12.87 -4.35
C ASP A 31 -13.79 -13.27 -5.26
N GLU A 32 -13.02 -14.27 -4.80
CA GLU A 32 -11.85 -14.83 -5.48
C GLU A 32 -12.18 -15.40 -6.87
N LYS A 33 -13.42 -15.82 -7.11
CA LYS A 33 -13.83 -16.38 -8.41
C LYS A 33 -14.04 -15.31 -9.46
N LYS A 34 -14.28 -14.07 -9.05
CA LYS A 34 -14.63 -12.94 -9.91
C LYS A 34 -13.51 -11.93 -10.06
N HIS A 35 -12.71 -11.72 -9.02
CA HIS A 35 -11.67 -10.70 -8.96
C HIS A 35 -10.31 -11.33 -8.70
N LYS A 36 -9.29 -10.94 -9.47
CA LYS A 36 -7.94 -11.52 -9.37
C LYS A 36 -6.96 -10.48 -8.83
N VAL A 37 -6.04 -10.91 -7.98
CA VAL A 37 -4.96 -10.04 -7.50
C VAL A 37 -3.94 -9.80 -8.62
N ASN A 38 -3.57 -8.55 -8.88
CA ASN A 38 -2.47 -8.17 -9.75
C ASN A 38 -1.68 -7.02 -9.12
N LEU A 39 -0.43 -7.28 -8.75
CA LEU A 39 0.44 -6.32 -8.07
C LEU A 39 1.18 -5.37 -9.04
N GLY A 40 1.18 -5.68 -10.34
CA GLY A 40 1.90 -4.91 -11.36
C GLY A 40 1.04 -3.87 -12.06
N LYS A 41 -0.13 -4.28 -12.58
CA LYS A 41 -1.07 -3.39 -13.29
C LYS A 41 -2.52 -3.72 -12.88
N PRO A 42 -2.93 -3.32 -11.68
CA PRO A 42 -4.31 -3.52 -11.23
C PRO A 42 -5.27 -2.54 -11.92
N ASP A 43 -6.51 -2.98 -12.16
CA ASP A 43 -7.61 -2.11 -12.61
C ASP A 43 -8.15 -1.27 -11.45
N LYS A 44 -8.16 -1.84 -10.24
CA LYS A 44 -8.59 -1.18 -9.00
C LYS A 44 -7.55 -1.30 -7.91
N VAL A 45 -7.34 -0.23 -7.14
CA VAL A 45 -6.46 -0.25 -5.97
C VAL A 45 -7.29 -0.01 -4.72
N ILE A 46 -7.15 -0.89 -3.75
CA ILE A 46 -7.78 -0.78 -2.43
C ILE A 46 -6.73 -0.20 -1.49
N LEU A 47 -6.95 1.04 -1.07
CA LEU A 47 -6.12 1.75 -0.11
C LEU A 47 -6.69 1.54 1.29
N ILE A 48 -5.84 1.11 2.22
CA ILE A 48 -6.19 0.90 3.62
C ILE A 48 -5.26 1.78 4.45
N GLU A 49 -5.80 2.73 5.19
CA GLU A 49 -5.05 3.57 6.11
C GLU A 49 -5.47 3.29 7.55
N ILE A 50 -4.52 2.88 8.37
CA ILE A 50 -4.73 2.62 9.80
C ILE A 50 -3.92 3.65 10.58
N PHE A 51 -4.64 4.48 11.34
CA PHE A 51 -4.04 5.48 12.20
C PHE A 51 -4.77 5.52 13.54
N GLN A 52 -4.05 5.16 14.61
CA GLN A 52 -4.59 5.03 15.97
C GLN A 52 -5.84 4.14 15.99
N LEU A 53 -7.02 4.71 16.27
CA LEU A 53 -8.30 4.00 16.35
C LEU A 53 -9.13 4.06 15.06
N PHE A 54 -8.58 4.66 14.00
CA PHE A 54 -9.26 4.83 12.72
C PHE A 54 -8.72 3.86 11.67
N CYS A 55 -9.64 3.26 10.92
CA CYS A 55 -9.37 2.49 9.71
C CYS A 55 -10.14 3.14 8.56
N GLY A 56 -9.42 3.72 7.61
CA GLY A 56 -9.96 4.27 6.36
C GLY A 56 -9.75 3.27 5.24
N VAL A 57 -10.79 3.00 4.46
CA VAL A 57 -10.71 2.17 3.25
C VAL A 57 -11.20 2.99 2.07
N SER A 58 -10.48 2.95 0.96
CA SER A 58 -10.85 3.64 -0.27
C SER A 58 -10.54 2.75 -1.47
N VAL A 59 -11.46 2.73 -2.44
CA VAL A 59 -11.28 1.99 -3.69
C VAL A 59 -11.15 2.99 -4.82
N VAL A 60 -10.01 2.97 -5.50
CA VAL A 60 -9.67 3.91 -6.57
C VAL A 60 -9.34 3.17 -7.85
N ASP A 61 -9.39 3.88 -8.96
CA ASP A 61 -8.95 3.38 -10.26
C ASP A 61 -7.42 3.28 -10.31
N GLY A 62 -6.91 2.18 -10.86
CA GLY A 62 -5.47 1.90 -10.89
C GLY A 62 -4.69 2.87 -11.78
N GLU A 63 -5.28 3.29 -12.90
CA GLU A 63 -4.67 4.27 -13.81
C GLU A 63 -4.49 5.63 -13.14
N GLU A 64 -5.55 6.14 -12.49
CA GLU A 64 -5.51 7.41 -11.76
C GLU A 64 -4.54 7.33 -10.58
N TRP A 65 -4.52 6.21 -9.86
CA TRP A 65 -3.58 5.99 -8.77
C TRP A 65 -2.12 6.09 -9.23
N GLU A 66 -1.74 5.37 -10.29
CA GLU A 66 -0.35 5.44 -10.80
C GLU A 66 -0.01 6.82 -11.38
N ALA A 67 -0.96 7.48 -12.04
CA ALA A 67 -0.76 8.84 -12.53
C ALA A 67 -0.58 9.87 -11.39
N LEU A 68 -1.30 9.70 -10.26
CA LEU A 68 -1.28 10.65 -9.15
C LEU A 68 -0.16 10.38 -8.15
N LYS A 69 0.29 9.13 -8.01
CA LYS A 69 1.36 8.74 -7.08
C LYS A 69 2.65 9.54 -7.26
N ARG A 70 2.98 9.94 -8.49
CA ARG A 70 4.16 10.76 -8.81
C ARG A 70 4.12 12.18 -8.22
N TYR A 71 2.95 12.70 -7.86
CA TYR A 71 2.81 14.02 -7.26
C TYR A 71 2.93 14.02 -5.74
N ASN A 72 3.10 12.84 -5.12
CA ASN A 72 3.38 12.76 -3.70
C ASN A 72 4.80 13.27 -3.42
N MET A 73 4.93 14.55 -3.09
CA MET A 73 6.21 15.20 -2.77
C MET A 73 6.97 14.47 -1.65
N ASN A 74 6.27 13.82 -0.71
CA ASN A 74 6.91 13.01 0.34
C ASN A 74 7.72 11.84 -0.23
N ALA A 75 7.30 11.27 -1.36
CA ALA A 75 8.02 10.18 -2.04
C ALA A 75 9.30 10.68 -2.75
N LEU A 76 9.40 11.96 -3.06
CA LEU A 76 10.59 12.54 -3.69
C LEU A 76 11.72 12.74 -2.67
N TYR A 77 11.40 13.08 -1.42
CA TYR A 77 12.42 13.23 -0.37
C TYR A 77 13.19 11.93 -0.12
N SER A 78 12.54 10.76 -0.28
CA SER A 78 13.21 9.45 -0.21
C SER A 78 14.15 9.16 -1.38
N LEU A 79 13.95 9.80 -2.55
CA LEU A 79 14.81 9.61 -3.72
C LEU A 79 16.06 10.49 -3.69
N GLY A 80 16.01 11.64 -3.00
CA GLY A 80 17.11 12.59 -2.92
C GLY A 80 18.28 12.20 -2.00
N VAL A 81 18.18 11.08 -1.26
CA VAL A 81 19.24 10.63 -0.33
C VAL A 81 20.30 9.76 -1.02
N THR A 82 20.19 9.49 -2.32
CA THR A 82 21.28 8.89 -3.10
C THR A 82 22.15 9.98 -3.72
N GLY A 83 22.78 10.77 -2.86
CA GLY A 83 23.85 11.71 -3.16
C GLY A 83 24.74 11.77 -1.93
N ASP A 84 26.02 11.47 -2.14
CA ASP A 84 27.11 11.22 -1.18
C ASP A 84 27.11 12.05 0.14
N GLU A 85 27.73 11.46 1.18
CA GLU A 85 28.06 12.00 2.53
C GLU A 85 27.01 11.76 3.64
N GLY A 86 27.31 10.81 4.54
CA GLY A 86 26.40 10.35 5.61
C GLY A 86 26.50 11.12 6.94
N VAL A 87 25.37 11.18 7.66
CA VAL A 87 25.28 11.16 9.14
C VAL A 87 23.86 10.70 9.54
N GLY A 88 23.80 9.71 10.44
CA GLY A 88 22.76 9.62 11.48
C GLY A 88 21.39 9.06 11.07
N GLY A 89 21.26 7.74 11.13
CA GLY A 89 20.01 7.03 10.89
C GLY A 89 18.86 7.50 11.78
N LEU A 90 17.76 7.89 11.15
CA LEU A 90 16.44 7.85 11.74
C LEU A 90 15.80 6.53 11.30
N LYS A 91 15.61 5.60 12.24
CA LYS A 91 14.73 4.45 12.04
C LYS A 91 13.29 4.98 11.91
N SER A 92 12.93 5.52 10.76
CA SER A 92 11.54 5.50 10.33
C SER A 92 11.25 4.03 10.04
N THR A 93 10.48 3.42 10.94
CA THR A 93 9.88 2.10 10.77
C THR A 93 9.25 2.07 9.39
N ASP A 94 9.98 1.48 8.46
CA ASP A 94 9.64 1.18 7.10
C ASP A 94 8.32 0.41 7.15
N SER A 95 7.19 1.11 7.00
CA SER A 95 5.95 0.52 6.51
C SER A 95 6.19 0.25 5.03
N ARG A 96 7.11 -0.70 4.84
CA ARG A 96 7.48 -1.35 3.62
C ARG A 96 6.15 -1.60 2.92
N THR A 97 5.94 -0.91 1.80
CA THR A 97 4.81 -1.20 0.91
C THR A 97 5.12 -2.55 0.29
N GLU A 98 5.03 -3.60 1.09
CA GLU A 98 5.19 -4.96 0.68
C GLU A 98 3.93 -5.30 -0.09
N CYS A 99 4.08 -5.27 -1.42
CA CYS A 99 3.32 -6.10 -2.32
C CYS A 99 3.55 -7.58 -1.93
N LEU A 100 2.85 -8.04 -0.89
CA LEU A 100 2.77 -9.43 -0.45
C LEU A 100 1.29 -9.83 -0.67
N THR A 101 0.94 -10.90 -1.38
CA THR A 101 1.67 -12.09 -1.84
C THR A 101 1.10 -12.58 -3.17
N SER A 102 1.97 -13.17 -3.99
CA SER A 102 1.63 -14.24 -4.94
C SER A 102 2.26 -15.50 -4.36
N GLU A 103 1.42 -16.45 -3.93
CA GLU A 103 1.63 -17.90 -3.89
C GLU A 103 0.30 -18.57 -3.53
#